data_AF-A0A2D8ESS2-F1
#
_entry.id   AF-A0A2D8ESS2-F1
#
_cell.length_a   1.000
_cell.length_b   1.000
_cell.length_c   1.000
_cell.angle_alpha   90.00
_cell.angle_beta   90.00
_cell.angle_gamma   90.00
#
_symmetry.space_group_name_H-M   'P 1'
#
loop_
_entity.id
_entity.type
_entity.pdbx_description
1 polymer ?
#
loop_
_entity_poly.entity_id
_entity_poly.type
_entity_poly.pdbx_seq_one_letter_code
_entity_poly.pdbx_strand_id
1 'polypeptide(L)'
;MIKWKKFKVTKLPAQKSPSRFAGMEASKVAEKSARAKFGEAPEYMGMSQKSMTDLAAESYAMKAENKMFFRTLKKELKASRQRTAAGVKGLRSTNKPVSKIALKKAKDKGALKALGAAETKSQAAFTKITQRYTDRAKASMFKDRSIVVKPRKINQESLAAMGLEDRTVSGMRGRTYKTFKNTARGDFNIFKPKKRK
;
A
#
# COMPACT_ATOMS: atom_id res chain seq x y z
N MET A 1 7.49 61.61 -17.49
CA MET A 1 6.28 60.85 -17.08
C MET A 1 6.67 59.39 -16.84
N ILE A 2 6.77 58.94 -15.60
CA ILE A 2 7.23 57.58 -15.27
C ILE A 2 6.02 56.64 -15.29
N LYS A 3 5.98 55.69 -16.23
CA LYS A 3 4.93 54.66 -16.33
C LYS A 3 5.22 53.53 -15.34
N TRP A 4 4.42 53.43 -14.28
CA TRP A 4 4.44 52.28 -13.37
C TRP A 4 3.75 51.07 -14.03
N LYS A 5 4.47 49.95 -14.17
CA LYS A 5 3.88 48.67 -14.60
C LYS A 5 2.95 48.15 -13.50
N LYS A 6 1.68 47.92 -13.84
CA LYS A 6 0.67 47.36 -12.91
C LYS A 6 1.04 45.92 -12.54
N PHE A 7 1.24 45.65 -11.25
CA PHE A 7 1.51 44.31 -10.74
C PHE A 7 0.28 43.41 -10.88
N LYS A 8 0.49 42.15 -11.28
CA LYS A 8 -0.57 41.16 -11.45
C LYS A 8 -0.97 40.60 -10.07
N VAL A 9 -2.10 41.05 -9.54
CA VAL A 9 -2.63 40.59 -8.24
C VAL A 9 -3.23 39.19 -8.41
N THR A 10 -2.52 38.15 -8.01
CA THR A 10 -3.08 36.79 -7.89
C THR A 10 -3.75 36.64 -6.53
N LYS A 11 -5.06 36.45 -6.53
CA LYS A 11 -5.86 36.25 -5.30
C LYS A 11 -5.41 34.95 -4.63
N LEU A 12 -4.87 35.06 -3.42
CA LEU A 12 -4.54 33.90 -2.59
C LEU A 12 -5.84 33.15 -2.23
N PRO A 13 -5.84 31.81 -2.21
CA PRO A 13 -6.98 31.06 -1.73
C PRO A 13 -7.27 31.44 -0.27
N ALA A 14 -8.55 31.48 0.10
CA ALA A 14 -8.97 31.91 1.43
C ALA A 14 -8.23 31.13 2.52
N GLN A 15 -7.60 31.86 3.44
CA GLN A 15 -7.01 31.29 4.64
C GLN A 15 -8.15 30.65 5.45
N LYS A 16 -8.06 29.34 5.70
CA LYS A 16 -9.04 28.63 6.51
C LYS A 16 -9.00 29.22 7.91
N SER A 17 -10.08 29.87 8.33
CA SER A 17 -10.23 30.37 9.68
C SER A 17 -10.10 29.20 10.66
N PRO A 18 -9.35 29.33 11.77
CA PRO A 18 -9.31 28.32 12.81
C PRO A 18 -10.76 28.06 13.25
N SER A 19 -11.20 26.81 13.15
CA SER A 19 -12.57 26.47 13.54
C SER A 19 -12.70 26.67 15.04
N ARG A 20 -13.84 27.19 15.51
CA ARG A 20 -14.14 27.35 16.95
C ARG A 20 -14.14 26.01 17.73
N PHE A 21 -13.96 24.90 17.02
CA PHE A 21 -13.86 23.53 17.53
C PHE A 21 -12.43 22.97 17.51
N ALA A 22 -11.43 23.75 17.11
CA ALA A 22 -10.03 23.31 17.08
C ALA A 22 -9.47 22.94 18.48
N GLY A 23 -10.16 23.36 19.56
CA GLY A 23 -9.84 23.02 20.95
C GLY A 23 -10.72 21.93 21.58
N MET A 24 -11.68 21.33 20.85
CA MET A 24 -12.28 20.08 21.36
C MET A 24 -11.27 18.96 21.12
N GLU A 25 -10.76 18.39 22.21
CA GLU A 25 -10.04 17.12 22.22
C GLU A 25 -10.70 16.16 21.24
N ALA A 26 -9.94 15.62 20.28
CA ALA A 26 -10.45 14.76 19.21
C ALA A 26 -11.36 13.66 19.80
N SER A 27 -10.94 13.11 20.94
CA SER A 27 -11.69 12.19 21.81
C SER A 27 -13.16 12.51 21.99
N LYS A 28 -13.48 13.75 22.36
CA LYS A 28 -14.86 14.16 22.63
C LYS A 28 -15.67 14.30 21.34
N VAL A 29 -15.03 14.64 20.22
CA VAL A 29 -15.68 14.74 18.91
C VAL A 29 -16.06 13.36 18.38
N ALA A 30 -15.13 12.40 18.47
CA ALA A 30 -15.44 11.03 18.07
C ALA A 30 -16.47 10.39 18.99
N GLU A 31 -16.37 10.53 20.31
CA GLU A 31 -17.37 10.01 21.25
C GLU A 31 -18.76 10.56 20.96
N LYS A 32 -18.90 11.87 20.68
CA LYS A 32 -20.17 12.47 20.26
C LYS A 32 -20.68 11.87 18.95
N SER A 33 -19.80 11.70 17.97
CA SER A 33 -20.18 11.13 16.67
C SER A 33 -20.52 9.64 16.74
N ALA A 34 -19.86 8.89 17.63
CA ALA A 34 -20.11 7.49 17.91
C ALA A 34 -21.46 7.32 18.61
N ARG A 35 -21.75 8.13 19.65
CA ARG A 35 -23.07 8.16 20.30
C ARG A 35 -24.19 8.51 19.31
N ALA A 36 -23.96 9.49 18.43
CA ALA A 36 -24.95 9.86 17.42
C ALA A 36 -25.22 8.74 16.39
N LYS A 37 -24.26 7.84 16.16
CA LYS A 37 -24.38 6.79 15.13
C LYS A 37 -24.79 5.43 15.68
N PHE A 38 -24.27 5.07 16.85
CA PHE A 38 -24.39 3.75 17.47
C PHE A 38 -25.24 3.76 18.75
N GLY A 39 -25.60 4.93 19.27
CA GLY A 39 -26.30 5.08 20.55
C GLY A 39 -25.35 4.97 21.75
N GLU A 40 -25.92 4.89 22.95
CA GLU A 40 -25.17 4.53 24.15
C GLU A 40 -24.90 3.03 24.16
N ALA A 41 -23.62 2.66 24.22
CA ALA A 41 -23.23 1.27 24.25
C ALA A 41 -23.42 0.73 25.68
N PRO A 42 -24.06 -0.44 25.85
CA PRO A 42 -24.15 -1.07 27.16
C PRO A 42 -22.77 -1.55 27.62
N GLU A 43 -22.57 -1.58 28.93
CA GLU A 43 -21.48 -2.36 29.51
C GLU A 43 -21.84 -3.84 29.40
N TYR A 44 -20.94 -4.64 28.83
CA TYR A 44 -21.23 -6.05 28.53
C TYR A 44 -20.01 -6.91 28.82
N MET A 45 -20.19 -7.95 29.65
CA MET A 45 -19.16 -8.97 29.94
C MET A 45 -17.80 -8.38 30.32
N GLY A 46 -17.76 -7.39 31.22
CA GLY A 46 -16.51 -6.74 31.65
C GLY A 46 -15.87 -5.81 30.60
N MET A 47 -16.50 -5.62 29.44
CA MET A 47 -16.09 -4.61 28.46
C MET A 47 -16.70 -3.25 28.83
N SER A 48 -15.83 -2.24 28.87
CA SER A 48 -16.25 -0.84 29.01
C SER A 48 -17.13 -0.40 27.83
N GLN A 49 -17.98 0.60 28.05
CA GLN A 49 -18.79 1.22 26.99
C GLN A 49 -17.92 1.68 25.80
N LYS A 50 -16.72 2.20 26.08
CA LYS A 50 -15.76 2.66 25.05
C LYS A 50 -15.25 1.53 24.17
N SER A 51 -14.92 0.38 24.75
CA SER A 51 -14.53 -0.81 23.97
C SER A 51 -15.69 -1.31 23.10
N MET A 52 -16.93 -1.25 23.60
CA MET A 52 -18.10 -1.64 22.82
C MET A 52 -18.37 -0.69 21.65
N THR A 53 -18.22 0.62 21.85
CA THR A 53 -18.30 1.60 20.76
C THR A 53 -17.19 1.42 19.73
N ASP A 54 -15.97 1.10 20.17
CA ASP A 54 -14.84 0.84 19.28
C ASP A 54 -15.11 -0.38 18.40
N LEU A 55 -15.61 -1.47 18.97
CA LEU A 55 -15.99 -2.69 18.24
C LEU A 55 -17.13 -2.43 17.24
N ALA A 56 -18.14 -1.66 17.65
CA ALA A 56 -19.23 -1.28 16.76
C ALA A 56 -18.74 -0.41 15.58
N ALA A 57 -17.85 0.54 15.86
CA ALA A 57 -17.21 1.38 14.85
C ALA A 57 -16.35 0.56 13.87
N GLU A 58 -15.59 -0.41 14.36
CA GLU A 58 -14.81 -1.33 13.53
C GLU A 58 -15.69 -2.22 12.65
N SER A 59 -16.73 -2.83 13.21
CA SER A 59 -17.68 -3.64 12.43
C SER A 59 -18.34 -2.82 11.32
N TYR A 60 -18.71 -1.57 11.61
CA TYR A 60 -19.24 -0.65 10.60
C TYR A 60 -18.18 -0.29 9.55
N ALA A 61 -16.94 0.00 9.97
CA ALA A 61 -15.83 0.30 9.07
C ALA A 61 -15.56 -0.87 8.11
N MET A 62 -15.59 -2.12 8.60
CA MET A 62 -15.42 -3.34 7.80
C MET A 62 -16.51 -3.49 6.73
N LYS A 63 -17.78 -3.23 7.09
CA LYS A 63 -18.89 -3.26 6.12
C LYS A 63 -18.69 -2.19 5.02
N ALA A 64 -18.27 -1.00 5.42
CA ALA A 64 -18.00 0.09 4.49
C ALA A 64 -16.79 -0.19 3.60
N GLU A 65 -15.73 -0.77 4.16
CA GLU A 65 -14.53 -1.22 3.46
C GLU A 65 -14.90 -2.22 2.36
N ASN A 66 -15.63 -3.30 2.71
CA ASN A 66 -16.06 -4.31 1.76
C ASN A 66 -16.92 -3.72 0.64
N LYS A 67 -17.88 -2.85 0.98
CA LYS A 67 -18.71 -2.18 -0.01
C LYS A 67 -17.87 -1.32 -0.97
N MET A 68 -16.89 -0.60 -0.45
CA MET A 68 -15.99 0.23 -1.24
C MET A 68 -15.06 -0.61 -2.11
N PHE A 69 -14.53 -1.71 -1.57
CA PHE A 69 -13.69 -2.67 -2.28
C PHE A 69 -14.43 -3.24 -3.50
N PHE A 70 -15.59 -3.86 -3.32
CA PHE A 70 -16.32 -4.48 -4.45
C PHE A 70 -16.80 -3.44 -5.48
N ARG A 71 -17.22 -2.25 -5.02
CA ARG A 71 -17.64 -1.17 -5.93
C ARG A 71 -16.48 -0.68 -6.79
N THR A 72 -15.30 -0.49 -6.19
CA THR A 72 -14.12 -0.01 -6.91
C THR A 72 -13.55 -1.11 -7.81
N LEU A 73 -13.45 -2.34 -7.32
CA LEU A 73 -12.99 -3.49 -8.09
C LEU A 73 -13.83 -3.69 -9.37
N LYS A 74 -15.16 -3.68 -9.27
CA LYS A 74 -16.04 -3.81 -10.44
C LYS A 74 -15.82 -2.68 -11.46
N LYS A 75 -15.66 -1.45 -10.98
CA LYS A 75 -15.40 -0.27 -11.82
C LYS A 75 -14.06 -0.39 -12.55
N GLU A 76 -13.00 -0.75 -11.84
CA GLU A 76 -11.64 -0.81 -12.39
C GLU A 76 -11.46 -2.00 -13.33
N LEU A 77 -12.07 -3.16 -13.02
CA LEU A 77 -12.11 -4.30 -13.93
C LEU A 77 -12.84 -3.97 -15.24
N LYS A 78 -13.96 -3.24 -15.18
CA LYS A 78 -14.68 -2.80 -16.39
C LYS A 78 -13.81 -1.88 -17.25
N ALA A 79 -13.17 -0.89 -16.63
CA ALA A 79 -12.25 0.02 -17.33
C ALA A 79 -11.05 -0.72 -17.94
N SER A 80 -10.48 -1.69 -17.21
CA SER A 80 -9.39 -2.54 -17.69
C SER A 80 -9.80 -3.37 -18.92
N ARG A 81 -10.98 -4.01 -18.87
CA ARG A 81 -11.54 -4.77 -20.00
C ARG A 81 -11.76 -3.88 -21.23
N GLN A 82 -12.28 -2.66 -21.05
CA GLN A 82 -12.46 -1.70 -22.13
C GLN A 82 -11.12 -1.31 -22.78
N ARG A 83 -10.08 -1.03 -21.99
CA ARG A 83 -8.73 -0.74 -22.51
C ARG A 83 -8.17 -1.91 -23.31
N THR A 84 -8.30 -3.13 -22.79
CA THR A 84 -7.83 -4.34 -23.49
C THR A 84 -8.61 -4.53 -24.80
N ALA A 85 -9.93 -4.35 -24.80
CA ALA A 85 -10.75 -4.45 -26.00
C ALA A 85 -10.37 -3.39 -27.05
N ALA A 86 -10.15 -2.14 -26.64
CA ALA A 86 -9.70 -1.06 -27.51
C ALA A 86 -8.32 -1.37 -28.13
N GLY A 87 -7.37 -1.87 -27.33
CA GLY A 87 -6.07 -2.31 -27.82
C GLY A 87 -6.16 -3.44 -28.84
N VAL A 88 -7.02 -4.42 -28.60
CA VAL A 88 -7.30 -5.51 -29.54
C VAL A 88 -7.91 -4.99 -30.84
N LYS A 89 -8.87 -4.06 -30.77
CA LYS A 89 -9.47 -3.42 -31.95
C LYS A 89 -8.41 -2.68 -32.77
N GLY A 90 -7.52 -1.93 -32.13
CA GLY A 90 -6.42 -1.23 -32.81
C GLY A 90 -5.40 -2.17 -33.45
N LEU A 91 -5.07 -3.29 -32.81
CA LEU A 91 -4.20 -4.31 -33.41
C LEU A 91 -4.84 -4.92 -34.66
N ARG A 92 -6.14 -5.25 -34.59
CA ARG A 92 -6.90 -5.78 -35.73
C ARG A 92 -6.99 -4.78 -36.88
N SER A 93 -7.17 -3.48 -36.62
CA SER A 93 -7.18 -2.46 -37.68
C SER A 93 -5.82 -2.31 -38.37
N THR A 94 -4.73 -2.71 -37.71
CA THR A 94 -3.38 -2.73 -38.31
C THR A 94 -3.00 -4.10 -38.90
N ASN A 95 -3.95 -5.03 -39.06
CA ASN A 95 -3.73 -6.41 -39.52
C ASN A 95 -2.68 -7.19 -38.71
N LYS A 96 -2.44 -6.79 -37.44
CA LYS A 96 -1.49 -7.47 -36.56
C LYS A 96 -2.18 -8.61 -35.82
N PRO A 97 -1.57 -9.82 -35.77
CA PRO A 97 -2.15 -10.95 -35.06
C PRO A 97 -2.17 -10.70 -33.55
N VAL A 98 -3.29 -11.05 -32.90
CA VAL A 98 -3.46 -10.91 -31.45
C VAL A 98 -3.16 -12.25 -30.79
N SER A 99 -2.00 -12.35 -30.12
CA SER A 99 -1.62 -13.56 -29.38
C SER A 99 -2.55 -13.80 -28.18
N LYS A 100 -3.09 -15.02 -28.06
CA LYS A 100 -3.91 -15.46 -26.93
C LYS A 100 -3.16 -15.35 -25.60
N ILE A 101 -1.87 -15.68 -25.59
CA ILE A 101 -1.01 -15.63 -24.39
C ILE A 101 -0.80 -14.16 -23.95
N ALA A 102 -0.53 -13.27 -24.91
CA ALA A 102 -0.37 -11.85 -24.61
C ALA A 102 -1.67 -11.24 -24.05
N LEU A 103 -2.81 -11.65 -24.60
CA LEU A 103 -4.14 -11.22 -24.14
C LEU A 103 -4.46 -11.73 -22.73
N LYS A 104 -4.09 -12.98 -22.40
CA LYS A 104 -4.22 -13.52 -21.03
C LYS A 104 -3.37 -12.72 -20.05
N LYS A 105 -2.08 -12.52 -20.34
CA LYS A 105 -1.16 -11.70 -19.52
C LYS A 105 -1.67 -10.27 -19.31
N ALA A 106 -2.24 -9.65 -20.35
CA ALA A 106 -2.80 -8.31 -20.26
C ALA A 106 -4.03 -8.26 -19.33
N LYS A 107 -4.92 -9.25 -19.42
CA LYS A 107 -6.08 -9.39 -18.52
C LYS A 107 -5.64 -9.59 -17.07
N ASP A 108 -4.68 -10.50 -16.84
CA ASP A 108 -4.17 -10.81 -15.50
C ASP A 108 -3.50 -9.58 -14.87
N LYS A 109 -2.65 -8.86 -15.62
CA LYS A 109 -2.04 -7.60 -15.17
C LYS A 109 -3.09 -6.53 -14.88
N GLY A 110 -4.14 -6.46 -15.68
CA GLY A 110 -5.26 -5.56 -15.48
C GLY A 110 -6.05 -5.88 -14.19
N ALA A 111 -6.24 -7.16 -13.89
CA ALA A 111 -6.90 -7.62 -12.67
C ALA A 111 -6.08 -7.28 -11.41
N LEU A 112 -4.77 -7.55 -11.44
CA LEU A 112 -3.86 -7.22 -10.33
C LEU A 112 -3.85 -5.72 -10.01
N LYS A 113 -3.82 -4.86 -11.05
CA LYS A 113 -3.91 -3.41 -10.86
C LYS A 113 -5.25 -2.98 -10.26
N ALA A 114 -6.34 -3.58 -10.71
CA ALA A 114 -7.67 -3.28 -10.19
C ALA A 114 -7.83 -3.71 -8.72
N LEU A 115 -7.24 -4.85 -8.33
CA LEU A 115 -7.19 -5.30 -6.94
C LEU A 115 -6.45 -4.30 -6.06
N GLY A 116 -5.21 -3.93 -6.40
CA GLY A 116 -4.46 -2.96 -5.59
C GLY A 116 -5.13 -1.58 -5.48
N ALA A 117 -5.79 -1.12 -6.55
CA ALA A 117 -6.55 0.13 -6.50
C ALA A 117 -7.83 0.03 -5.65
N ALA A 118 -8.46 -1.15 -5.61
CA ALA A 118 -9.61 -1.41 -4.76
C ALA A 118 -9.20 -1.47 -3.28
N GLU A 119 -8.13 -2.18 -2.96
CA GLU A 119 -7.56 -2.30 -1.61
C GLU A 119 -7.16 -0.93 -1.05
N THR A 120 -6.45 -0.11 -1.81
CA THR A 120 -6.03 1.22 -1.34
C THR A 120 -7.24 2.12 -1.01
N LYS A 121 -8.29 2.10 -1.85
CA LYS A 121 -9.51 2.89 -1.62
C LYS A 121 -10.36 2.34 -0.47
N SER A 122 -10.46 1.03 -0.33
CA SER A 122 -11.21 0.40 0.74
C SER A 122 -10.53 0.64 2.09
N GLN A 123 -9.21 0.48 2.17
CA GLN A 123 -8.42 0.76 3.36
C GLN A 123 -8.50 2.24 3.76
N ALA A 124 -8.45 3.16 2.81
CA ALA A 124 -8.63 4.58 3.11
C ALA A 124 -10.04 4.87 3.70
N ALA A 125 -11.08 4.18 3.22
CA ALA A 125 -12.41 4.30 3.77
C ALA A 125 -12.48 3.73 5.21
N PHE A 126 -11.86 2.58 5.45
CA PHE A 126 -11.76 1.97 6.78
C PHE A 126 -11.09 2.94 7.77
N THR A 127 -9.89 3.41 7.46
CA THR A 127 -9.13 4.32 8.35
C THR A 127 -9.88 5.62 8.61
N LYS A 128 -10.58 6.16 7.60
CA LYS A 128 -11.39 7.37 7.79
C LYS A 128 -12.57 7.15 8.74
N ILE A 129 -13.20 5.98 8.68
CA ILE A 129 -14.35 5.66 9.54
C ILE A 129 -13.88 5.37 10.97
N THR A 130 -12.81 4.59 11.14
CA THR A 130 -12.27 4.31 12.48
C THR A 130 -11.79 5.59 13.15
N GLN A 131 -10.99 6.40 12.45
CA GLN A 131 -10.53 7.68 12.99
C GLN A 131 -11.69 8.63 13.36
N ARG A 132 -12.81 8.58 12.65
CA ARG A 132 -13.98 9.42 12.95
C ARG A 132 -14.67 9.04 14.25
N TYR A 133 -14.73 7.75 14.58
CA TYR A 133 -15.56 7.23 15.67
C TYR A 133 -14.76 6.73 16.88
N THR A 134 -13.44 6.53 16.75
CA THR A 134 -12.57 6.01 17.83
C THR A 134 -11.33 6.86 18.08
N ASP A 135 -11.15 7.97 17.36
CA ASP A 135 -9.97 8.88 17.30
C ASP A 135 -8.65 8.25 16.91
N ARG A 136 -8.61 6.92 16.89
CA ARG A 136 -7.43 6.13 16.58
C ARG A 136 -7.49 5.77 15.11
N ALA A 137 -6.45 6.17 14.39
CA ALA A 137 -6.23 5.67 13.05
C ALA A 137 -5.84 4.19 13.14
N LYS A 138 -6.80 3.30 12.92
CA LYS A 138 -6.55 1.86 12.80
C LYS A 138 -6.41 1.49 11.32
N ALA A 139 -5.42 0.65 11.03
CA ALA A 139 -5.30 0.01 9.72
C ALA A 139 -6.26 -1.18 9.65
N SER A 140 -6.81 -1.43 8.45
CA SER A 140 -7.63 -2.61 8.19
C SER A 140 -6.89 -3.90 8.57
N MET A 141 -7.65 -4.89 9.04
CA MET A 141 -7.14 -6.24 9.34
C MET A 141 -6.71 -6.98 8.08
N PHE A 142 -7.24 -6.61 6.91
CA PHE A 142 -6.91 -7.21 5.62
C PHE A 142 -5.72 -6.56 4.92
N LYS A 143 -5.03 -5.63 5.59
CA LYS A 143 -3.82 -5.07 5.03
C LYS A 143 -2.70 -6.08 5.23
N ASP A 144 -2.15 -6.60 4.13
CA ASP A 144 -0.94 -7.41 4.14
C ASP A 144 0.20 -6.61 4.76
N ARG A 145 0.48 -6.89 6.04
CA ARG A 145 1.63 -6.34 6.74
C ARG A 145 2.79 -7.28 6.44
N SER A 146 3.55 -7.00 5.39
CA SER A 146 4.91 -7.52 5.36
C SER A 146 5.68 -6.79 6.46
N ILE A 147 6.07 -7.53 7.49
CA ILE A 147 7.07 -7.03 8.43
C ILE A 147 8.34 -6.85 7.60
N VAL A 148 8.72 -5.60 7.34
CA VAL A 148 10.01 -5.30 6.71
C VAL A 148 11.07 -5.67 7.73
N VAL A 149 11.53 -6.91 7.68
CA VAL A 149 12.67 -7.37 8.47
C VAL A 149 13.88 -6.61 7.93
N LYS A 150 14.35 -5.61 8.68
CA LYS A 150 15.60 -4.93 8.35
C LYS A 150 16.68 -6.00 8.28
N PRO A 151 17.46 -6.09 7.17
CA PRO A 151 18.55 -7.03 7.11
C PRO A 151 19.50 -6.75 8.27
N ARG A 152 19.68 -7.73 9.16
CA ARG A 152 20.66 -7.62 10.24
C ARG A 152 22.04 -7.61 9.59
N LYS A 153 22.78 -6.51 9.74
CA LYS A 153 24.21 -6.49 9.38
C LYS A 153 24.94 -7.32 10.44
N ILE A 154 25.37 -8.52 10.07
CA ILE A 154 26.20 -9.37 10.93
C ILE A 154 27.65 -8.91 10.78
N ASN A 155 28.36 -8.73 11.90
CA ASN A 155 29.76 -8.29 11.90
C ASN A 155 30.69 -9.43 11.42
N GLN A 156 31.76 -9.09 10.70
CA GLN A 156 32.69 -10.09 10.13
C GLN A 156 33.38 -10.93 11.21
N GLU A 157 33.70 -10.34 12.36
CA GLU A 157 34.28 -11.05 13.51
C GLU A 157 33.35 -12.13 14.06
N SER A 158 32.04 -11.86 14.12
CA SER A 158 31.05 -12.87 14.54
C SER A 158 30.88 -13.99 13.51
N LEU A 159 31.15 -13.73 12.23
CA LEU A 159 31.16 -14.77 11.18
C LEU A 159 32.43 -15.63 11.26
N ALA A 160 33.58 -15.01 11.55
CA ALA A 160 34.85 -15.70 11.76
C ALA A 160 34.80 -16.61 12.99
N ALA A 161 34.23 -16.12 14.10
CA ALA A 161 34.04 -16.90 15.33
C ALA A 161 33.12 -18.13 15.13
N MET A 162 32.22 -18.10 14.14
CA MET A 162 31.36 -19.23 13.76
C MET A 162 31.94 -20.08 12.62
N GLY A 163 33.18 -19.82 12.18
CA GLY A 163 33.85 -20.58 11.12
C GLY A 163 33.25 -20.40 9.71
N LEU A 164 32.45 -19.36 9.51
CA LEU A 164 31.69 -19.04 8.28
C LEU A 164 32.41 -18.01 7.39
N GLU A 165 33.73 -17.96 7.48
CA GLU A 165 34.57 -17.04 6.71
C GLU A 165 34.75 -17.47 5.24
N ASP A 166 34.90 -16.48 4.35
CA ASP A 166 35.17 -16.69 2.92
C ASP A 166 36.54 -17.38 2.75
N ARG A 167 36.59 -18.72 2.71
CA ARG A 167 37.82 -19.42 2.34
C ARG A 167 38.00 -19.36 0.82
N THR A 168 39.18 -18.95 0.36
CA THR A 168 39.56 -19.05 -1.06
C THR A 168 40.05 -20.45 -1.34
N VAL A 169 39.35 -21.20 -2.19
CA VAL A 169 39.79 -22.51 -2.65
C VAL A 169 40.24 -22.39 -4.11
N SER A 170 41.40 -22.98 -4.43
CA SER A 170 41.91 -23.07 -5.79
C SER A 170 41.11 -24.10 -6.58
N GLY A 171 40.52 -23.69 -7.71
CA GLY A 171 39.91 -24.62 -8.66
C GLY A 171 40.93 -25.12 -9.69
N MET A 172 40.71 -26.32 -10.24
CA MET A 172 41.55 -27.03 -11.24
C MET A 172 41.90 -26.26 -12.53
N ARG A 173 41.40 -25.04 -12.76
CA ARG A 173 41.70 -24.21 -13.95
C ARG A 173 42.12 -22.79 -13.59
N GLY A 174 42.98 -22.63 -12.58
CA GLY A 174 43.60 -21.33 -12.25
C GLY A 174 42.62 -20.24 -11.84
N ARG A 175 41.43 -20.60 -11.36
CA ARG A 175 40.42 -19.66 -10.85
C ARG A 175 40.23 -19.89 -9.36
N THR A 176 40.31 -18.82 -8.60
CA THR A 176 40.01 -18.79 -7.17
C THR A 176 38.51 -18.53 -6.97
N TYR A 177 37.88 -19.31 -6.10
CA TYR A 177 36.49 -19.12 -5.73
C TYR A 177 36.36 -18.98 -4.22
N LYS A 178 35.42 -18.14 -3.79
CA LYS A 178 35.00 -18.04 -2.39
C LYS A 178 34.05 -19.18 -2.06
N THR A 179 34.28 -19.89 -0.95
CA THR A 179 33.46 -21.05 -0.55
C THR A 179 32.13 -20.68 0.08
N PHE A 180 32.01 -19.49 0.68
CA PHE A 180 30.78 -19.04 1.34
C PHE A 180 30.10 -17.89 0.59
N LYS A 181 28.76 -17.92 0.64
CA LYS A 181 27.89 -16.86 0.10
C LYS A 181 27.94 -15.69 1.06
N ASN A 182 28.61 -14.61 0.68
CA ASN A 182 28.57 -13.38 1.45
C ASN A 182 27.15 -12.75 1.36
N THR A 183 26.28 -13.13 2.30
CA THR A 183 24.91 -12.60 2.42
C THR A 183 24.89 -11.12 2.83
N ALA A 184 26.02 -10.53 3.25
CA ALA A 184 26.11 -9.13 3.62
C ALA A 184 26.31 -8.18 2.42
N ARG A 185 26.88 -8.65 1.29
CA ARG A 185 27.05 -7.86 0.06
C ARG A 185 26.11 -8.25 -1.09
N GLY A 186 25.42 -9.39 -0.98
CA GLY A 186 24.43 -9.80 -1.99
C GLY A 186 25.04 -10.26 -3.32
N ASP A 187 26.34 -10.58 -3.34
CA ASP A 187 27.02 -11.02 -4.55
C ASP A 187 26.77 -12.53 -4.77
N PHE A 188 25.98 -12.84 -5.81
CA PHE A 188 25.74 -14.20 -6.28
C PHE A 188 26.78 -14.61 -7.32
N ASN A 189 27.52 -15.68 -7.06
CA ASN A 189 27.99 -16.65 -8.06
C ASN A 189 28.26 -17.97 -7.34
N ILE A 190 27.85 -19.12 -7.84
CA ILE A 190 28.52 -19.92 -8.89
C ILE A 190 27.43 -20.74 -9.61
N PHE A 191 27.50 -20.89 -10.95
CA PHE A 191 26.59 -21.64 -11.86
C PHE A 191 25.48 -20.91 -12.64
N LYS A 192 25.52 -19.58 -12.83
CA LYS A 192 24.82 -18.98 -13.99
C LYS A 192 25.74 -18.07 -14.80
N PRO A 193 25.96 -18.34 -16.10
CA PRO A 193 26.66 -17.40 -16.95
C PRO A 193 25.82 -16.13 -17.10
N LYS A 194 26.44 -14.99 -16.80
CA LYS A 194 25.89 -13.65 -17.05
C LYS A 194 25.73 -13.51 -18.56
N LYS A 195 24.50 -13.42 -19.07
CA LYS A 195 24.25 -13.14 -20.51
C LYS A 195 24.91 -11.81 -20.85
N ARG A 196 25.89 -11.84 -21.77
CA ARG A 196 26.47 -10.64 -22.37
C ARG A 196 25.42 -10.02 -23.29
N LYS A 197 25.29 -8.68 -23.21
CA LYS A 197 24.60 -7.88 -24.23
C LYS A 197 25.45 -7.85 -25.49
#